data_AF-A0A9N9E6E8-F1
#
_entry.id   AF-A0A9N9E6E8-F1
#
_cell.length_a   1.000
_cell.length_b   1.000
_cell.length_c   1.000
_cell.angle_alpha   90.00
_cell.angle_beta   90.00
_cell.angle_gamma   90.00
#
_symmetry.space_group_name_H-M   'P 1'
#
loop_
_entity.id
_entity.type
_entity.pdbx_description
1 polymer ?
#
loop_
_entity_poly.entity_id
_entity_poly.type
_entity_poly.pdbx_seq_one_letter_code
_entity_poly.pdbx_strand_id
1 'polypeptide(L)'
;LVLEIPPVDGYKVTRVEIEEILKIAHKNQRSKYVKLTDPNAKALYSRRVRCNNRNIEKRRRRLLALSDLVNEKSRLISNYDVNELEQIVQDRRYHSPERSPERSPNSSFEHSSNEIIVYDLSWRSEKLKNLLRDILDKHGFEVRKSSHKRRRILSEEEERTEVPKETPAW
;
A
#
# COMPACT_ATOMS: atom_id res chain seq x y z
N LEU A 1 1.44 -35.12 31.80
CA LEU A 1 0.27 -34.73 30.97
C LEU A 1 0.74 -33.68 29.98
N VAL A 2 1.04 -34.09 28.74
CA VAL A 2 1.34 -33.16 27.65
C VAL A 2 -0.01 -32.64 27.16
N LEU A 3 -0.26 -31.35 27.36
CA LEU A 3 -1.48 -30.68 26.91
C LEU A 3 -1.42 -30.55 25.39
N GLU A 4 -2.05 -31.49 24.68
CA GLU A 4 -2.26 -31.37 23.24
C GLU A 4 -3.30 -30.27 22.99
N ILE A 5 -2.84 -29.14 22.47
CA ILE A 5 -3.71 -28.05 22.03
C ILE A 5 -4.34 -28.52 20.70
N PRO A 6 -5.67 -28.61 20.58
CA PRO A 6 -6.31 -29.09 19.36
C PRO A 6 -6.03 -28.13 18.18
N PRO A 7 -5.84 -28.66 16.96
CA PRO A 7 -5.53 -27.85 15.79
C PRO A 7 -6.72 -26.97 15.41
N VAL A 8 -6.46 -25.67 15.33
CA VAL A 8 -7.35 -24.69 14.72
C VAL A 8 -7.33 -24.97 13.21
N ASP A 9 -8.48 -25.32 12.63
CA ASP A 9 -8.71 -25.54 11.18
C ASP A 9 -8.33 -26.91 10.56
N GLY A 10 -8.04 -27.95 11.34
CA GLY A 10 -7.86 -29.32 10.80
C GLY A 10 -6.55 -29.57 10.03
N TYR A 11 -5.69 -28.56 9.92
CA TYR A 11 -4.33 -28.72 9.40
C TYR A 11 -3.41 -29.30 10.47
N LYS A 12 -2.85 -30.49 10.20
CA LYS A 12 -1.80 -31.08 11.05
C LYS A 12 -0.46 -30.44 10.72
N VAL A 13 -0.11 -29.38 11.46
CA VAL A 13 1.20 -28.74 11.34
C VAL A 13 2.26 -29.64 11.97
N THR A 14 3.20 -30.10 11.14
CA THR A 14 4.29 -30.98 11.55
C THR A 14 5.41 -30.21 12.25
N ARG A 15 6.17 -30.90 13.10
CA ARG A 15 7.37 -30.33 13.74
C ARG A 15 8.36 -29.76 12.72
N VAL A 16 8.50 -30.40 11.56
CA VAL A 16 9.39 -29.97 10.47
C VAL A 16 8.96 -28.62 9.92
N GLU A 17 7.66 -28.43 9.66
CA GLU A 17 7.10 -27.15 9.20
C GLU A 17 7.31 -26.05 10.24
N ILE A 18 7.13 -26.35 11.52
CA ILE A 18 7.41 -25.40 12.62
C ILE A 18 8.90 -25.01 12.61
N GLU A 19 9.81 -25.98 12.53
CA GLU A 19 11.25 -25.71 12.49
C GLU A 19 11.65 -24.87 11.27
N GLU A 20 11.02 -25.10 10.12
CA GLU A 20 11.26 -24.34 8.89
C GLU A 20 10.74 -22.90 9.00
N ILE A 21 9.52 -22.70 9.52
CA ILE A 21 8.96 -21.38 9.82
C ILE A 21 9.89 -20.60 10.77
N LEU A 22 10.34 -21.25 11.85
CA LEU A 22 11.24 -20.63 12.82
C LEU A 22 12.59 -20.28 12.21
N LYS A 23 13.18 -21.16 11.39
CA LYS A 23 14.45 -20.89 10.67
C LYS A 23 14.31 -19.68 9.73
N ILE A 24 13.21 -19.62 8.97
CA ILE A 24 12.93 -18.50 8.06
C ILE A 24 12.75 -17.20 8.86
N ALA A 25 11.98 -17.24 9.95
CA ALA A 25 11.77 -16.09 10.83
C ALA A 25 13.11 -15.57 11.42
N HIS A 26 13.96 -16.47 11.93
CA HIS A 26 15.28 -16.12 12.47
C HIS A 26 16.19 -15.51 11.41
N LYS A 27 16.23 -16.07 10.19
CA LYS A 27 17.01 -15.53 9.07
C LYS A 27 16.57 -14.11 8.70
N ASN A 28 15.25 -13.87 8.66
CA ASN A 28 14.67 -12.56 8.40
C ASN A 28 15.02 -11.55 9.51
N GLN A 29 15.01 -11.99 10.77
CA GLN A 29 15.36 -11.16 11.91
C GLN A 29 16.86 -10.78 11.91
N ARG A 30 17.77 -11.73 11.68
CA ARG A 30 19.21 -11.44 11.55
C ARG A 30 19.50 -10.47 10.39
N SER A 31 18.86 -10.70 9.24
CA SER A 31 18.98 -9.80 8.08
C SER A 31 18.47 -8.39 8.37
N LYS A 32 17.44 -8.26 9.21
CA LYS A 32 16.95 -6.97 9.70
C LYS A 32 17.97 -6.33 10.65
N TYR A 33 18.51 -7.06 11.63
CA TYR A 33 19.52 -6.54 12.55
C TYR A 33 20.76 -6.00 11.81
N VAL A 34 21.31 -6.75 10.85
CA VAL A 34 22.47 -6.30 10.05
C VAL A 34 22.19 -4.97 9.34
N LYS A 35 20.98 -4.79 8.79
CA LYS A 35 20.57 -3.54 8.13
C LYS A 35 20.34 -2.39 9.11
N LEU A 36 20.18 -2.66 10.40
CA LEU A 36 19.96 -1.64 11.43
C LEU A 36 21.26 -1.19 12.11
N THR A 37 22.37 -1.89 11.87
CA THR A 37 23.70 -1.56 12.42
C THR A 37 24.35 -0.41 11.68
N ASP A 38 24.26 -0.39 10.33
CA ASP A 38 24.72 0.75 9.52
C ASP A 38 23.64 1.86 9.47
N PRO A 39 23.95 3.11 9.85
CA PRO A 39 22.99 4.21 9.85
C PRO A 39 22.31 4.46 8.50
N ASN A 40 23.04 4.33 7.39
CA ASN A 40 22.50 4.54 6.04
C ASN A 40 21.54 3.41 5.65
N ALA A 41 21.94 2.16 5.85
CA ALA A 41 21.09 0.99 5.66
C ALA A 41 19.83 1.04 6.54
N LYS A 42 19.96 1.54 7.78
CA LYS A 42 18.84 1.73 8.71
C LYS A 42 17.84 2.75 8.18
N ALA A 43 18.32 3.87 7.66
CA ALA A 43 17.49 4.91 7.06
C ALA A 43 16.74 4.38 5.82
N LEU A 44 17.45 3.70 4.91
CA LEU A 44 16.87 3.08 3.71
C LEU A 44 15.84 2.00 4.05
N TYR A 45 16.15 1.13 5.02
CA TYR A 45 15.22 0.10 5.49
C TYR A 45 13.95 0.72 6.07
N SER A 46 14.10 1.74 6.93
CA SER A 46 12.97 2.45 7.53
C SER A 46 12.13 3.20 6.50
N ARG A 47 12.76 3.78 5.48
CA ARG A 47 12.09 4.40 4.32
C ARG A 47 11.25 3.37 3.57
N ARG A 48 11.84 2.22 3.24
CA ARG A 48 11.16 1.12 2.55
C ARG A 48 9.95 0.59 3.32
N VAL A 49 10.10 0.34 4.63
CA VAL A 49 8.99 -0.13 5.47
C VAL A 49 7.85 0.89 5.49
N ARG A 50 8.16 2.19 5.64
CA ARG A 50 7.13 3.25 5.60
C ARG A 50 6.41 3.30 4.25
N CYS A 51 7.13 3.21 3.14
CA CYS A 51 6.53 3.20 1.80
C CYS A 51 5.63 1.97 1.60
N ASN A 52 6.08 0.79 2.02
CA ASN A 52 5.30 -0.44 1.91
C ASN A 52 4.01 -0.37 2.74
N ASN A 53 4.09 0.09 3.99
CA ASN A 53 2.90 0.23 4.85
C ASN A 53 1.89 1.21 4.25
N ARG A 54 2.34 2.27 3.59
CA ARG A 54 1.46 3.22 2.89
C ARG A 54 0.78 2.60 1.69
N ASN A 55 1.52 1.83 0.89
CA ASN A 55 0.94 1.14 -0.25
C ASN A 55 -0.12 0.13 0.18
N ILE A 56 0.15 -0.63 1.24
CA ILE A 56 -0.82 -1.57 1.84
C ILE A 56 -2.06 -0.81 2.33
N GLU A 57 -1.86 0.28 3.06
CA GLU A 57 -2.98 1.07 3.57
C GLU A 57 -3.79 1.75 2.47
N LYS A 58 -3.14 2.22 1.38
CA LYS A 58 -3.82 2.76 0.20
C LYS A 58 -4.66 1.68 -0.48
N ARG A 59 -4.09 0.50 -0.75
CA ARG A 59 -4.83 -0.64 -1.32
C ARG A 59 -6.05 -1.00 -0.45
N ARG A 60 -5.85 -1.17 0.86
CA ARG A 60 -6.94 -1.50 1.80
C ARG A 60 -8.06 -0.46 1.76
N ARG A 61 -7.70 0.83 1.74
CA ARG A 61 -8.68 1.92 1.69
C ARG A 61 -9.48 1.94 0.39
N ARG A 62 -8.82 1.71 -0.74
CA ARG A 62 -9.47 1.64 -2.06
C ARG A 62 -10.37 0.40 -2.20
N LEU A 63 -9.96 -0.74 -1.65
CA LEU A 63 -10.81 -1.94 -1.59
C LEU A 63 -12.09 -1.68 -0.78
N LEU A 64 -11.94 -1.05 0.38
CA LEU A 64 -13.09 -0.66 1.20
C LEU A 64 -14.01 0.31 0.44
N ALA A 65 -13.43 1.33 -0.20
CA ALA A 65 -14.19 2.30 -0.97
C ALA A 65 -14.92 1.66 -2.16
N LEU A 66 -14.26 0.77 -2.89
CA LEU A 66 -14.85 0.05 -4.01
C LEU A 66 -16.01 -0.82 -3.53
N SER A 67 -15.81 -1.62 -2.48
CA SER A 67 -16.86 -2.48 -1.92
C SER A 67 -18.08 -1.67 -1.49
N ASP A 68 -17.87 -0.54 -0.83
CA ASP A 68 -18.93 0.36 -0.39
C ASP A 68 -19.71 0.96 -1.59
N LEU A 69 -19.00 1.50 -2.59
CA LEU A 69 -19.61 2.05 -3.81
C LEU A 69 -20.39 1.00 -4.62
N VAL A 70 -19.90 -0.25 -4.66
CA VAL A 70 -20.60 -1.37 -5.31
C VAL A 70 -21.88 -1.72 -4.56
N ASN A 71 -21.81 -1.81 -3.23
CA ASN A 71 -22.98 -2.09 -2.39
C ASN A 71 -24.05 -1.00 -2.52
N GLU A 72 -23.63 0.26 -2.61
CA GLU A 72 -24.50 1.42 -2.83
C GLU A 72 -25.04 1.54 -4.27
N LYS A 73 -24.54 0.72 -5.21
CA LYS A 73 -24.83 0.82 -6.65
C LYS A 73 -24.58 2.24 -7.18
N SER A 74 -23.47 2.84 -6.76
CA SER A 74 -23.14 4.24 -7.04
C SER A 74 -22.97 4.49 -8.55
N ARG A 75 -23.57 5.59 -9.04
CA ARG A 75 -23.39 6.07 -10.42
C ARG A 75 -21.94 6.46 -10.73
N LEU A 76 -21.10 6.66 -9.71
CA LEU A 76 -19.69 7.01 -9.89
C LEU A 76 -18.89 5.88 -10.53
N ILE A 77 -19.28 4.63 -10.29
CA ILE A 77 -18.59 3.45 -10.82
C ILE A 77 -19.46 2.61 -11.76
N SER A 78 -20.67 3.07 -12.12
CA SER A 78 -21.62 2.29 -12.91
C SER A 78 -21.17 1.97 -14.33
N ASN A 79 -20.21 2.75 -14.86
CA ASN A 79 -19.70 2.60 -16.22
C ASN A 79 -18.44 1.71 -16.31
N TYR A 80 -18.02 1.11 -15.19
CA TYR A 80 -16.84 0.26 -15.12
C TYR A 80 -17.24 -1.18 -14.83
N ASP A 81 -16.47 -2.13 -15.36
CA ASP A 81 -16.59 -3.53 -14.96
C ASP A 81 -16.03 -3.72 -13.56
N VAL A 82 -16.82 -4.34 -12.67
CA VAL A 82 -16.43 -4.49 -11.25
C VAL A 82 -15.21 -5.40 -11.10
N ASN A 83 -15.08 -6.45 -11.93
CA ASN A 83 -13.94 -7.36 -11.84
C ASN A 83 -12.65 -6.65 -12.30
N GLU A 84 -12.72 -5.86 -13.37
CA GLU A 84 -11.62 -5.00 -13.81
C GLU A 84 -11.20 -4.03 -12.70
N LEU A 85 -12.15 -3.37 -12.04
CA LEU A 85 -11.88 -2.47 -10.92
C LEU A 85 -11.17 -3.18 -9.76
N GLU A 86 -11.61 -4.39 -9.40
CA GLU A 86 -10.96 -5.17 -8.35
C GLU A 86 -9.51 -5.52 -8.71
N GLN A 87 -9.23 -5.91 -9.96
CA GLN A 87 -7.87 -6.18 -10.43
C GLN A 87 -6.97 -4.95 -10.33
N ILE A 88 -7.45 -3.79 -10.80
CA ILE A 88 -6.73 -2.51 -10.71
C ILE A 88 -6.44 -2.14 -9.25
N VAL A 89 -7.43 -2.31 -8.36
CA VAL A 89 -7.30 -1.95 -6.95
C VAL A 89 -6.38 -2.92 -6.19
N GLN A 90 -6.31 -4.18 -6.59
CA GLN A 90 -5.44 -5.16 -5.95
C GLN A 90 -3.97 -5.05 -6.39
N ASP A 91 -3.72 -4.63 -7.62
CA ASP A 91 -2.38 -4.49 -8.15
C ASP A 91 -1.73 -3.14 -7.78
N ARG A 92 -0.67 -3.23 -6.97
CA ARG A 92 0.10 -2.09 -6.48
C ARG A 92 0.70 -1.22 -7.58
N ARG A 93 0.90 -1.75 -8.79
CA ARG A 93 1.50 -1.02 -9.91
C ARG A 93 0.62 0.16 -10.34
N TYR A 94 -0.70 0.03 -10.26
CA TYR A 94 -1.65 1.12 -10.54
C TYR A 94 -1.65 2.24 -9.49
N HIS A 95 -1.00 2.06 -8.35
CA HIS A 95 -1.10 3.00 -7.23
C HIS A 95 0.04 4.02 -7.25
N SER A 96 -0.32 5.31 -7.14
CA SER A 96 0.61 6.41 -6.93
C SER A 96 1.47 6.17 -5.68
N PRO A 97 2.81 6.19 -5.80
CA PRO A 97 3.72 6.14 -4.66
C PRO A 97 3.46 7.27 -3.66
N GLU A 98 3.44 6.95 -2.36
CA GLU A 98 3.29 7.94 -1.29
C GLU A 98 4.56 8.04 -0.44
N ARG A 99 5.23 9.19 -0.42
CA ARG A 99 6.43 9.43 0.38
C ARG A 99 6.19 10.50 1.44
N SER A 100 6.84 10.36 2.59
CA SER A 100 6.92 11.49 3.52
C SER A 100 8.06 12.39 3.03
N PRO A 101 7.94 13.70 3.19
CA PRO A 101 9.07 14.59 3.05
C PRO A 101 10.22 14.09 3.94
N GLU A 102 11.42 13.96 3.37
CA GLU A 102 12.59 13.47 4.09
C GLU A 102 13.09 14.55 5.03
N ARG A 103 12.83 14.43 6.35
CA ARG A 103 13.45 15.30 7.37
C ARG A 103 14.98 15.21 7.31
N SER A 104 15.61 15.96 6.41
CA SER A 104 17.02 16.27 6.44
C SER A 104 17.20 17.56 7.24
N PRO A 105 18.23 17.68 8.09
CA PRO A 105 18.54 18.95 8.77
C PRO A 105 18.78 20.10 7.78
N ASN A 106 19.13 19.78 6.53
CA ASN A 106 19.52 20.76 5.50
C ASN A 106 18.47 20.91 4.38
N SER A 107 17.32 20.24 4.45
CA SER A 107 16.27 20.44 3.46
C SER A 107 15.48 21.70 3.83
N SER A 108 15.61 22.72 2.98
CA SER A 108 14.72 23.88 2.90
C SER A 108 13.28 23.40 2.68
N PHE A 109 12.55 23.11 3.75
CA PHE A 109 11.25 22.48 3.64
C PHE A 109 10.15 23.49 3.36
N GLU A 110 9.68 23.53 2.12
CA GLU A 110 8.33 24.04 1.78
C GLU A 110 7.21 23.09 2.27
N HIS A 111 7.55 21.85 2.64
CA HIS A 111 6.59 20.83 3.06
C HIS A 111 6.67 20.50 4.56
N SER A 112 5.52 20.60 5.25
CA SER A 112 5.43 20.30 6.68
C SER A 112 5.57 18.79 6.95
N SER A 113 6.07 18.41 8.13
CA SER A 113 6.20 16.99 8.50
C SER A 113 4.89 16.20 8.56
N ASN A 114 3.76 16.89 8.48
CA ASN A 114 2.43 16.29 8.44
C ASN A 114 1.98 15.92 7.02
N GLU A 115 2.73 16.29 5.98
CA GLU A 115 2.36 16.07 4.58
C GLU A 115 2.83 14.74 4.02
N ILE A 116 2.13 14.28 3.00
CA ILE A 116 2.45 13.10 2.20
C ILE A 116 2.52 13.56 0.75
N ILE A 117 3.66 13.34 0.11
CA ILE A 117 3.84 13.61 -1.30
C ILE A 117 3.34 12.40 -2.07
N VAL A 118 2.43 12.64 -3.01
CA VAL A 118 1.84 11.64 -3.91
C VAL A 118 2.40 11.91 -5.30
N TYR A 119 3.11 10.93 -5.85
CA TYR A 119 3.68 11.02 -7.19
C TYR A 119 2.71 10.41 -8.19
N ASP A 120 2.33 11.19 -9.21
CA ASP A 120 1.57 10.62 -10.31
C ASP A 120 2.46 9.73 -11.20
N LEU A 121 1.82 8.86 -11.97
CA LEU A 121 2.54 7.91 -12.83
C LEU A 121 2.17 8.30 -14.25
N SER A 122 3.19 8.63 -15.06
CA SER A 122 3.01 9.20 -16.40
C SER A 122 2.24 8.29 -17.36
N TRP A 123 2.32 6.97 -17.17
CA TRP A 123 1.61 6.00 -18.02
C TRP A 123 0.11 5.89 -17.72
N ARG A 124 -0.39 6.43 -16.59
CA ARG A 124 -1.82 6.31 -16.25
C ARG A 124 -2.62 7.29 -17.10
N SER A 125 -3.68 6.79 -17.75
CA SER A 125 -4.67 7.64 -18.41
C SER A 125 -5.32 8.60 -17.42
N GLU A 126 -5.82 9.74 -17.91
CA GLU A 126 -6.54 10.71 -17.07
C GLU A 126 -7.79 10.09 -16.42
N LYS A 127 -8.46 9.18 -17.12
CA LYS A 127 -9.61 8.44 -16.58
C LYS A 127 -9.19 7.52 -15.43
N LEU A 128 -8.05 6.83 -15.55
CA LEU A 128 -7.50 6.02 -14.46
C LEU A 128 -7.01 6.88 -13.29
N LYS A 129 -6.43 8.05 -13.54
CA LYS A 129 -6.10 9.04 -12.50
C LYS A 129 -7.36 9.47 -11.75
N ASN A 130 -8.43 9.81 -12.47
CA ASN A 130 -9.70 10.23 -11.89
C ASN A 130 -10.35 9.13 -11.04
N LEU A 131 -10.46 7.90 -11.56
CA LEU A 131 -10.99 6.75 -10.82
C LEU A 131 -10.25 6.56 -9.49
N LEU A 132 -8.92 6.51 -9.53
CA LEU A 132 -8.13 6.14 -8.37
C LEU A 132 -8.04 7.25 -7.32
N ARG A 133 -7.91 8.51 -7.75
CA ARG A 133 -7.66 9.65 -6.88
C ARG A 133 -8.96 10.35 -6.47
N ASP A 134 -9.80 10.67 -7.45
CA ASP A 134 -10.93 11.58 -7.25
C ASP A 134 -12.19 10.83 -6.82
N ILE A 135 -12.32 9.55 -7.21
CA ILE A 135 -13.42 8.66 -6.80
C ILE A 135 -12.99 7.81 -5.60
N LEU A 136 -12.07 6.84 -5.78
CA LEU A 136 -11.79 5.84 -4.75
C LEU A 136 -11.03 6.38 -3.54
N ASP A 137 -9.97 7.17 -3.73
CA ASP A 137 -9.22 7.71 -2.59
C ASP A 137 -10.09 8.68 -1.79
N LYS A 138 -10.86 9.56 -2.46
CA LYS A 138 -11.80 10.49 -1.81
C LYS A 138 -12.84 9.75 -0.98
N HIS A 139 -13.59 8.82 -1.60
CA HIS A 139 -14.60 8.01 -0.91
C HIS A 139 -13.97 7.22 0.24
N GLY A 140 -12.80 6.62 0.02
CA GLY A 140 -12.07 5.88 1.04
C GLY A 140 -11.64 6.72 2.25
N PHE A 141 -11.42 8.03 2.10
CA PHE A 141 -11.18 8.93 3.23
C PHE A 141 -12.46 9.35 3.96
N GLU A 142 -13.59 9.35 3.27
CA GLU A 142 -14.90 9.64 3.87
C GLU A 142 -15.39 8.44 4.69
N VAL A 143 -15.33 7.23 4.12
CA VAL A 143 -15.64 5.97 4.81
C VAL A 143 -14.73 5.76 6.02
N ARG A 144 -13.43 6.10 5.88
CA ARG A 144 -12.50 6.03 7.00
C ARG A 144 -12.70 7.21 7.95
N LYS A 145 -13.53 7.00 8.98
CA LYS A 145 -13.74 7.91 10.13
C LYS A 145 -12.51 8.04 11.05
N SER A 146 -11.29 8.11 10.52
CA SER A 146 -10.08 8.34 11.33
C SER A 146 -9.83 9.83 11.52
N SER A 147 -9.54 10.25 12.76
CA SER A 147 -9.16 11.62 13.11
C SER A 147 -7.82 12.07 12.53
N HIS A 148 -6.91 11.14 12.24
CA HIS A 148 -5.55 11.44 11.77
C HIS A 148 -5.44 11.40 10.24
N LYS A 149 -5.98 12.42 9.57
CA LYS A 149 -5.83 12.61 8.11
C LYS A 149 -4.62 13.48 7.83
N ARG A 150 -3.51 12.86 7.41
CA ARG A 150 -2.36 13.60 6.87
C ARG A 150 -2.70 14.19 5.50
N ARG A 151 -2.33 15.45 5.27
CA ARG A 151 -2.51 16.14 3.99
C ARG A 151 -1.70 15.44 2.90
N ARG A 152 -2.33 15.17 1.76
CA ARG A 152 -1.67 14.64 0.56
C ARG A 152 -1.48 15.77 -0.44
N ILE A 153 -0.27 15.91 -0.95
CA ILE A 153 0.11 16.93 -1.94
C ILE A 153 0.56 16.19 -3.19
N LEU A 154 0.01 16.58 -4.33
CA LEU A 154 0.43 16.05 -5.61
C LEU A 154 1.76 16.69 -6.01
N SER A 155 2.70 15.86 -6.47
CA SER A 155 3.99 16.30 -7.00
C SER A 155 4.11 15.91 -8.47
N GLU A 156 5.25 16.26 -9.08
CA GLU A 156 5.58 15.94 -10.46
C GLU A 156 5.45 14.44 -10.74
N GLU A 157 5.21 14.12 -12.01
CA GLU A 157 5.05 12.73 -12.45
C GLU A 157 6.35 11.95 -12.25
N GLU A 158 6.26 10.77 -11.62
CA GLU A 158 7.36 9.83 -11.51
C GLU A 158 7.25 8.83 -12.67
N GLU A 159 8.25 8.82 -13.55
CA GLU A 159 8.36 7.79 -14.57
C GLU A 159 8.54 6.42 -13.91
N ARG A 160 7.69 5.47 -14.31
CA ARG A 160 7.85 4.05 -13.98
C ARG A 160 7.93 3.25 -15.26
N THR A 161 8.97 2.42 -15.34
CA THR A 161 9.20 1.52 -16.47
C THR A 161 8.27 0.30 -16.48
N GLU A 162 7.66 -0.04 -15.34
CA GLU A 162 6.78 -1.20 -15.18
C GLU A 162 5.30 -0.82 -15.35
N VAL A 163 4.82 -0.82 -16.59
CA VAL A 163 3.39 -0.71 -16.92
C VAL A 163 2.73 -2.09 -16.85
N PRO A 164 1.62 -2.27 -16.12
CA PRO A 164 0.85 -3.53 -16.15
C PRO A 164 0.39 -3.85 -17.57
N LYS A 165 0.56 -5.11 -18.01
CA LYS A 165 0.13 -5.55 -19.35
C LYS A 165 -1.38 -5.46 -19.56
N GLU A 166 -2.14 -5.60 -18.49
CA GLU A 166 -3.61 -5.55 -18.46
C GLU A 166 -4.11 -4.15 -18.10
N THR A 167 -3.38 -3.10 -18.51
CA THR A 167 -3.84 -1.72 -18.27
C THR A 167 -5.13 -1.48 -19.04
N PRO A 168 -6.17 -0.94 -18.40
CA PRO A 168 -7.43 -0.66 -19.08
C PRO A 168 -7.19 0.28 -20.27
N ALA A 169 -7.90 0.04 -21.37
CA ALA A 169 -7.75 0.81 -22.59
C ALA A 169 -8.35 2.24 -22.53
N TRP A 170 -8.97 2.60 -21.40
CA TRP A 170 -9.77 3.81 -21.23
C TRP A 170 -9.11 4.89 -20.38
#